data_AF-I1PA77-F1
#
_entry.id   AF-I1PA77-F1
#
_cell.length_a   1.000
_cell.length_b   1.000
_cell.length_c   1.000
_cell.angle_alpha   90.00
_cell.angle_beta   90.00
_cell.angle_gamma   90.00
#
_symmetry.space_group_name_H-M   'P 1'
#
loop_
_entity.id
_entity.type
_entity.pdbx_description
1 polymer ?
#
loop_
_entity_poly.entity_id
_entity_poly.type
_entity_poly.pdbx_seq_one_letter_code
_entity_poly.pdbx_strand_id
1 'polypeptide(L)'
;MDSTACLRLPFLPARTRPSSSSSSSPRRAARASSIKCCAAASDAGASSASISSASPRRPDVVNGVGPAGVDGLAGPPVPVPDSPAPASRDLHWLPRPLTSADLMGVSGEGLKVAYQGCPGAYSEAAAKKAYPNCQTVPCEHFDTAFKAVENWLADRAVLPLENSLGGSIHRNFDLLLRHRLHIVGEVRLAVRHCLLANPGVKIENLKSAMSHPQALAQCEHTLTEFGIEHREAVDDTAGAAKTVAEQNLQDTGAIASSLAAELYGLNVLAENIQDDKDNVTRFMMLAREPIIPRTDKPFKTSIVFSLEEGPGQLFKALGVFALREINLTKIESRPHKKRPLRITDDSFSTPSKQFDYLFYMDLEASMADPKTQNALGNLKEFATFLRVLGSYPTDVNEA
;
A
#
# COMPACT_ATOMS: atom_id res chain seq x y z
N MET A 1 -1.77 -6.17 35.36
CA MET A 1 -1.50 -4.75 35.05
C MET A 1 -0.48 -4.74 33.92
N ASP A 2 -0.95 -4.79 32.68
CA ASP A 2 -0.18 -4.43 31.50
C ASP A 2 -1.19 -3.82 30.53
N SER A 3 -1.20 -2.49 30.44
CA SER A 3 -2.05 -1.77 29.49
C SER A 3 -1.34 -1.79 28.16
N THR A 4 -1.74 -2.69 27.27
CA THR A 4 -1.26 -2.77 25.88
C THR A 4 -1.81 -1.59 25.08
N ALA A 5 -1.34 -0.39 25.41
CA ALA A 5 -1.75 0.83 24.72
C ALA A 5 -1.20 0.84 23.29
N CYS A 6 -2.05 1.20 22.32
CA CYS A 6 -1.63 1.39 20.93
C CYS A 6 -0.47 2.39 20.86
N LEU A 7 0.55 2.07 20.06
CA LEU A 7 1.70 2.94 19.86
C LEU A 7 1.22 4.27 19.24
N ARG A 8 1.40 5.37 19.98
CA ARG A 8 1.20 6.74 19.51
C ARG A 8 2.55 7.42 19.38
N LEU A 9 3.03 7.58 18.14
CA LEU A 9 4.23 8.36 17.90
C LEU A 9 3.88 9.86 17.95
N PRO A 10 4.66 10.69 18.67
CA PRO A 10 4.41 12.13 18.70
C PRO A 10 4.51 12.69 17.27
N PHE A 11 3.48 13.42 16.87
CA PHE A 11 3.51 14.23 15.65
C PHE A 11 4.62 15.28 15.83
N LEU A 12 5.75 15.10 15.13
CA LEU A 12 6.73 16.17 15.01
C LEU A 12 6.08 17.31 14.20
N PRO A 13 5.95 18.53 14.76
CA PRO A 13 5.41 19.63 14.00
C PRO A 13 6.33 19.92 12.82
N ALA A 14 5.75 20.03 11.63
CA ALA A 14 6.46 20.52 10.45
C ALA A 14 7.09 21.87 10.80
N ARG A 15 8.40 22.01 10.57
CA ARG A 15 9.13 23.28 10.71
C ARG A 15 8.40 24.36 9.90
N THR A 16 7.67 25.22 10.57
CA THR A 16 7.13 26.44 10.00
C THR A 16 8.28 27.42 9.77
N ARG A 17 8.49 27.83 8.51
CA ARG A 17 9.31 29.00 8.20
C ARG A 17 8.54 30.26 8.64
N PRO A 18 9.23 31.31 9.13
CA PRO A 18 8.58 32.49 9.67
C PRO A 18 7.90 33.31 8.57
N SER A 19 6.68 33.73 8.86
CA SER A 19 5.85 34.63 8.07
C SER A 19 6.32 36.09 8.18
N SER A 20 6.46 36.77 7.06
CA SER A 20 6.56 38.24 6.99
C SER A 20 5.16 38.87 6.98
N SER A 21 4.98 39.82 7.89
CA SER A 21 3.79 40.63 8.14
C SER A 21 3.50 41.68 7.05
N SER A 22 2.21 41.89 6.75
CA SER A 22 1.70 43.25 6.45
C SER A 22 0.21 43.34 6.73
N SER A 23 -0.14 44.32 7.55
CA SER A 23 -1.47 44.71 8.03
C SER A 23 -2.28 45.51 7.00
N SER A 24 -3.60 45.29 6.92
CA SER A 24 -4.60 46.37 6.94
C SER A 24 -6.01 45.79 7.12
N SER A 25 -6.87 46.53 7.82
CA SER A 25 -8.17 46.13 8.36
C SER A 25 -9.33 46.84 7.59
N PRO A 26 -10.61 46.84 8.04
CA PRO A 26 -11.67 46.01 7.46
C PRO A 26 -12.87 46.82 6.88
N ARG A 27 -13.65 46.25 5.93
CA ARG A 27 -15.02 46.71 5.65
C ARG A 27 -16.00 45.59 5.19
N ARG A 28 -17.08 45.49 5.98
CA ARG A 28 -18.51 45.17 5.71
C ARG A 28 -18.93 44.18 4.60
N ALA A 29 -19.62 43.13 5.08
CA ALA A 29 -20.92 42.56 4.67
C ALA A 29 -21.50 42.87 3.27
N ALA A 30 -21.88 41.82 2.52
CA ALA A 30 -23.28 41.43 2.31
C ALA A 30 -23.46 40.30 1.27
N ARG A 31 -24.48 39.47 1.56
CA ARG A 31 -25.41 38.74 0.67
C ARG A 31 -25.00 37.44 -0.04
N ALA A 32 -25.86 36.47 0.23
CA ALA A 32 -26.06 35.20 -0.43
C ALA A 32 -26.58 35.34 -1.86
N SER A 33 -26.23 34.37 -2.71
CA SER A 33 -27.03 33.98 -3.86
C SER A 33 -26.78 32.51 -4.20
N SER A 34 -27.89 31.79 -4.31
CA SER A 34 -28.03 30.39 -4.68
C SER A 34 -27.58 30.13 -6.11
N ILE A 35 -26.89 29.01 -6.36
CA ILE A 35 -26.65 28.50 -7.72
C ILE A 35 -27.42 27.19 -7.88
N LYS A 36 -28.37 27.23 -8.82
CA LYS A 36 -29.16 26.12 -9.34
C LYS A 36 -28.26 25.18 -10.16
N CYS A 37 -28.42 23.88 -9.95
CA CYS A 37 -28.00 22.83 -10.87
C CYS A 37 -28.81 22.93 -12.18
N CYS A 38 -28.13 22.90 -13.31
CA CYS A 38 -28.71 22.50 -14.59
C CYS A 38 -28.03 21.20 -15.04
N ALA A 39 -28.85 20.17 -15.21
CA ALA A 39 -28.52 18.95 -15.94
C ALA A 39 -28.51 19.26 -17.45
N ALA A 40 -27.56 18.67 -18.17
CA ALA A 40 -27.61 18.60 -19.62
C ALA A 40 -27.30 17.16 -20.05
N ALA A 41 -28.29 16.53 -20.65
CA ALA A 41 -28.16 15.32 -21.44
C ALA A 41 -27.35 15.61 -22.71
N SER A 42 -26.66 14.61 -23.25
CA SER A 42 -26.06 14.68 -24.59
C SER A 42 -26.36 13.39 -25.32
N ASP A 43 -27.15 13.56 -26.37
CA ASP A 43 -27.54 12.58 -27.36
C ASP A 43 -26.38 12.20 -28.28
N ALA A 44 -26.53 11.03 -28.88
CA ALA A 44 -25.66 10.45 -29.89
C ALA A 44 -25.71 11.22 -31.23
N GLY A 45 -24.59 11.25 -31.94
CA GLY A 45 -24.53 11.78 -33.30
C GLY A 45 -23.24 11.34 -34.00
N ALA A 46 -23.34 10.27 -34.77
CA ALA A 46 -22.30 9.82 -35.70
C ALA A 46 -22.15 10.79 -36.86
N SER A 47 -20.92 11.04 -37.32
CA SER A 47 -20.67 11.44 -38.72
C SER A 47 -19.25 11.08 -39.15
N SER A 48 -19.19 10.29 -40.20
CA SER A 48 -18.03 9.93 -41.00
C SER A 48 -17.54 11.12 -41.83
N ALA A 49 -16.22 11.30 -41.93
CA ALA A 49 -15.60 11.95 -43.09
C ALA A 49 -14.17 11.44 -43.30
N SER A 50 -14.00 10.68 -44.37
CA SER A 50 -12.75 10.40 -45.08
C SER A 50 -12.25 11.65 -45.82
N ILE A 51 -10.92 11.81 -45.98
CA ILE A 51 -10.21 11.99 -47.28
C ILE A 51 -8.75 12.50 -47.10
N SER A 52 -7.87 11.87 -47.89
CA SER A 52 -6.59 12.28 -48.51
C SER A 52 -5.32 12.62 -47.70
N SER A 53 -4.37 11.68 -47.78
CA SER A 53 -3.05 11.78 -48.43
C SER A 53 -2.40 13.15 -48.68
N ALA A 54 -1.24 13.36 -48.05
CA ALA A 54 -0.08 14.02 -48.67
C ALA A 54 1.23 13.73 -47.89
N SER A 55 2.13 12.95 -48.49
CA SER A 55 3.60 13.06 -48.32
C SER A 55 4.09 14.14 -49.31
N PRO A 56 5.24 14.84 -49.14
CA PRO A 56 6.56 14.17 -49.08
C PRO A 56 7.75 14.92 -48.41
N ARG A 57 8.90 14.22 -48.41
CA ARG A 57 10.32 14.67 -48.50
C ARG A 57 11.20 14.66 -47.25
N ARG A 58 12.18 13.73 -47.27
CA ARG A 58 13.55 13.87 -46.74
C ARG A 58 14.39 14.74 -47.70
N PRO A 59 15.49 15.35 -47.21
CA PRO A 59 16.85 14.79 -47.37
C PRO A 59 17.67 14.97 -46.06
N ASP A 60 18.91 14.55 -45.83
CA ASP A 60 19.90 13.71 -46.50
C ASP A 60 20.92 13.25 -45.44
N VAL A 61 21.60 12.15 -45.75
CA VAL A 61 22.74 11.56 -45.02
C VAL A 61 24.03 12.22 -45.48
N VAL A 62 24.95 12.55 -44.56
CA VAL A 62 26.38 12.64 -44.88
C VAL A 62 27.22 11.99 -43.76
N ASN A 63 27.93 10.94 -44.15
CA ASN A 63 29.04 10.32 -43.43
C ASN A 63 30.33 11.14 -43.58
N GLY A 64 31.20 11.10 -42.56
CA GLY A 64 32.59 11.57 -42.66
C GLY A 64 33.47 10.89 -41.61
N VAL A 65 34.40 10.06 -42.07
CA VAL A 65 35.30 9.18 -41.32
C VAL A 65 36.71 9.79 -41.22
N GLY A 66 37.28 9.83 -40.01
CA GLY A 66 38.72 9.73 -39.61
C GLY A 66 39.79 10.65 -40.25
N PRO A 67 41.11 10.51 -39.90
CA PRO A 67 41.72 9.58 -38.91
C PRO A 67 42.91 10.14 -38.06
N ALA A 68 43.36 9.31 -37.09
CA ALA A 68 44.74 8.99 -36.65
C ALA A 68 45.67 9.95 -35.86
N GLY A 69 46.37 9.37 -34.86
CA GLY A 69 47.67 9.81 -34.29
C GLY A 69 47.88 9.52 -32.79
N VAL A 70 48.18 8.28 -32.35
CA VAL A 70 49.48 7.68 -31.90
C VAL A 70 50.34 8.36 -30.79
N ASP A 71 50.71 7.51 -29.83
CA ASP A 71 51.92 7.41 -28.97
C ASP A 71 52.18 8.32 -27.74
N GLY A 72 52.52 7.67 -26.62
CA GLY A 72 53.15 8.29 -25.45
C GLY A 72 53.14 7.48 -24.15
N LEU A 73 53.98 6.44 -24.05
CA LEU A 73 54.36 5.73 -22.81
C LEU A 73 55.23 6.61 -21.90
N ALA A 74 54.94 6.70 -20.60
CA ALA A 74 55.91 7.09 -19.56
C ALA A 74 55.50 6.49 -18.19
N GLY A 75 56.47 5.88 -17.51
CA GLY A 75 56.33 5.13 -16.25
C GLY A 75 56.17 5.97 -14.97
N PRO A 76 56.18 5.31 -13.79
CA PRO A 76 55.60 5.87 -12.56
C PRO A 76 56.62 6.67 -11.74
N PRO A 77 56.20 7.69 -10.97
CA PRO A 77 57.05 8.29 -9.95
C PRO A 77 56.87 7.63 -8.56
N VAL A 78 58.01 7.44 -7.89
CA VAL A 78 58.27 6.93 -6.52
C VAL A 78 58.14 8.09 -5.49
N PRO A 79 57.89 7.83 -4.19
CA PRO A 79 57.16 8.75 -3.30
C PRO A 79 58.05 9.75 -2.52
N VAL A 80 57.44 10.84 -2.06
CA VAL A 80 58.02 11.88 -1.18
C VAL A 80 57.15 12.01 0.09
N PRO A 81 57.73 12.20 1.30
CA PRO A 81 57.07 11.84 2.56
C PRO A 81 56.24 12.96 3.22
N ASP A 82 55.26 12.49 4.00
CA ASP A 82 54.64 13.03 5.22
C ASP A 82 54.19 14.49 5.31
N SER A 83 52.87 14.67 5.30
CA SER A 83 52.14 15.64 6.12
C SER A 83 50.71 15.13 6.41
N PRO A 84 50.11 15.51 7.54
CA PRO A 84 49.44 14.58 8.45
C PRO A 84 47.99 14.24 8.07
N ALA A 85 47.61 13.00 8.38
CA ALA A 85 46.28 12.45 8.16
C ALA A 85 45.21 13.19 8.98
N PRO A 86 44.04 13.54 8.39
CA PRO A 86 42.89 13.95 9.17
C PRO A 86 42.27 12.73 9.88
N ALA A 87 41.92 12.97 11.15
CA ALA A 87 41.44 12.02 12.13
C ALA A 87 40.37 11.03 11.64
N SER A 88 40.48 9.82 12.20
CA SER A 88 39.54 8.71 12.17
C SER A 88 38.07 9.13 12.12
N ARG A 89 37.41 8.88 10.98
CA ARG A 89 35.96 8.90 10.86
C ARG A 89 35.42 7.48 10.99
N ASP A 90 34.80 7.22 12.13
CA ASP A 90 33.70 6.29 12.40
C ASP A 90 33.56 5.07 11.48
N LEU A 91 34.17 3.96 11.90
CA LEU A 91 33.98 2.59 11.41
C LEU A 91 32.57 2.00 11.68
N HIS A 92 31.56 2.81 11.97
CA HIS A 92 30.22 2.38 12.37
C HIS A 92 29.20 2.28 11.21
N TRP A 93 29.63 2.40 9.95
CA TRP A 93 28.74 2.36 8.77
C TRP A 93 28.99 1.21 7.79
N LEU A 94 29.67 0.14 8.22
CA LEU A 94 29.67 -1.10 7.44
C LEU A 94 28.38 -1.90 7.73
N PRO A 95 27.67 -2.40 6.70
CA PRO A 95 26.56 -3.33 6.92
C PRO A 95 27.06 -4.52 7.74
N ARG A 96 26.27 -4.94 8.73
CA ARG A 96 26.62 -6.10 9.56
C ARG A 96 26.88 -7.30 8.64
N PRO A 97 27.95 -8.08 8.87
CA PRO A 97 28.13 -9.33 8.16
C PRO A 97 26.91 -10.22 8.42
N LEU A 98 26.41 -10.85 7.35
CA LEU A 98 25.24 -11.73 7.40
C LEU A 98 25.39 -12.72 8.56
N THR A 99 24.39 -12.73 9.43
CA THR A 99 24.36 -13.64 10.57
C THR A 99 23.52 -14.85 10.21
N SER A 100 23.68 -15.95 10.94
CA SER A 100 22.82 -17.13 10.78
C SER A 100 21.33 -16.83 10.91
N ALA A 101 20.94 -15.71 11.54
CA ALA A 101 19.56 -15.22 11.57
C ALA A 101 18.98 -14.88 10.17
N ASP A 102 19.82 -14.47 9.21
CA ASP A 102 19.41 -14.19 7.82
C ASP A 102 19.18 -15.48 7.01
N LEU A 103 19.65 -16.62 7.54
CA LEU A 103 19.45 -17.97 7.02
C LEU A 103 18.34 -18.74 7.77
N MET A 104 17.82 -18.19 8.86
CA MET A 104 16.79 -18.86 9.66
C MET A 104 15.42 -18.70 9.00
N GLY A 105 14.69 -19.81 8.94
CA GLY A 105 13.35 -19.88 8.42
C GLY A 105 12.35 -19.07 9.26
N VAL A 106 11.07 -19.34 8.99
CA VAL A 106 9.84 -18.67 9.50
C VAL A 106 9.71 -18.66 11.04
N SER A 107 10.75 -19.00 11.81
CA SER A 107 10.77 -18.92 13.27
C SER A 107 10.82 -17.46 13.73
N GLY A 108 9.64 -16.88 13.92
CA GLY A 108 9.43 -15.50 14.38
C GLY A 108 9.56 -15.29 15.89
N GLU A 109 10.35 -16.13 16.59
CA GLU A 109 10.52 -16.02 18.04
C GLU A 109 11.07 -14.64 18.42
N GLY A 110 10.27 -13.87 19.17
CA GLY A 110 10.66 -12.56 19.67
C GLY A 110 10.64 -11.41 18.66
N LEU A 111 10.22 -11.63 17.41
CA LEU A 111 10.06 -10.54 16.43
C LEU A 111 8.96 -9.57 16.86
N LYS A 112 9.22 -8.27 16.77
CA LYS A 112 8.19 -7.25 16.95
C LYS A 112 7.50 -6.96 15.63
N VAL A 113 6.21 -7.26 15.54
CA VAL A 113 5.41 -7.11 14.31
C VAL A 113 4.35 -6.03 14.50
N ALA A 114 4.54 -4.89 13.84
CA ALA A 114 3.59 -3.81 13.84
C ALA A 114 2.37 -4.11 12.96
N TYR A 115 1.18 -3.74 13.43
CA TYR A 115 -0.05 -3.83 12.67
C TYR A 115 -0.96 -2.64 13.00
N GLN A 116 -1.85 -2.29 12.08
CA GLN A 116 -2.84 -1.25 12.36
C GLN A 116 -4.09 -1.86 13.04
N GLY A 117 -4.50 -1.27 14.16
CA GLY A 117 -5.68 -1.67 14.92
C GLY A 117 -5.41 -1.91 16.40
N CYS A 118 -6.42 -2.42 17.10
CA CYS A 118 -6.36 -2.81 18.51
C CYS A 118 -6.11 -4.32 18.67
N PRO A 119 -5.77 -4.80 19.88
CA PRO A 119 -5.79 -6.24 20.18
C PRO A 119 -7.16 -6.85 19.85
N GLY A 120 -7.16 -8.01 19.20
CA GLY A 120 -8.35 -8.70 18.67
C GLY A 120 -8.70 -8.36 17.21
N ALA A 121 -8.02 -7.39 16.59
CA ALA A 121 -8.28 -7.04 15.19
C ALA A 121 -7.80 -8.15 14.23
N TYR A 122 -8.42 -8.24 13.04
CA TYR A 122 -7.98 -9.17 11.99
C TYR A 122 -6.52 -8.96 11.57
N SER A 123 -6.03 -7.72 11.61
CA SER A 123 -4.62 -7.40 11.37
C SER A 123 -3.67 -8.06 12.39
N GLU A 124 -4.11 -8.23 13.65
CA GLU A 124 -3.32 -8.95 14.66
C GLU A 124 -3.28 -10.45 14.34
N ALA A 125 -4.43 -11.03 13.98
CA ALA A 125 -4.52 -12.43 13.57
C ALA A 125 -3.64 -12.70 12.34
N ALA A 126 -3.64 -11.79 11.36
CA ALA A 126 -2.75 -11.85 10.20
C ALA A 126 -1.26 -11.76 10.59
N ALA A 127 -0.91 -10.89 11.55
CA ALA A 127 0.45 -10.79 12.06
C ALA A 127 0.92 -12.10 12.71
N LYS A 128 0.08 -12.71 13.54
CA LYS A 128 0.34 -14.00 14.19
C LYS A 128 0.40 -15.17 13.19
N LYS A 129 -0.44 -15.15 12.13
CA LYS A 129 -0.40 -16.14 11.04
C LYS A 129 0.90 -16.01 10.22
N ALA A 130 1.33 -14.79 9.93
CA ALA A 130 2.55 -14.51 9.16
C ALA A 130 3.83 -14.85 9.92
N TYR A 131 3.86 -14.55 11.22
CA TYR A 131 5.01 -14.78 12.10
C TYR A 131 4.55 -15.47 13.39
N PRO A 132 4.55 -16.81 13.42
CA PRO A 132 4.27 -17.55 14.65
C PRO A 132 5.22 -17.11 15.77
N ASN A 133 4.70 -17.00 17.00
CA ASN A 133 5.44 -16.59 18.21
C ASN A 133 6.00 -15.16 18.20
N CYS A 134 5.50 -14.28 17.32
CA CYS A 134 5.87 -12.87 17.34
C CYS A 134 5.23 -12.09 18.50
N GLN A 135 5.87 -10.98 18.88
CA GLN A 135 5.27 -9.95 19.72
C GLN A 135 4.54 -8.94 18.81
N THR A 136 3.22 -8.87 18.93
CA THR A 136 2.41 -7.94 18.14
C THR A 136 2.50 -6.52 18.72
N VAL A 137 2.62 -5.52 17.85
CA VAL A 137 2.74 -4.09 18.22
C VAL A 137 1.55 -3.32 17.60
N PRO A 138 0.47 -3.08 18.36
CA PRO A 138 -0.69 -2.37 17.85
C PRO A 138 -0.36 -0.90 17.55
N CYS A 139 -0.80 -0.42 16.39
CA CYS A 139 -0.63 0.95 15.93
C CYS A 139 -1.98 1.55 15.55
N GLU A 140 -2.23 2.79 15.97
CA GLU A 140 -3.52 3.45 15.70
C GLU A 140 -3.77 3.70 14.21
N HIS A 141 -2.72 4.04 13.46
CA HIS A 141 -2.80 4.36 12.04
C HIS A 141 -1.78 3.55 11.24
N PHE A 142 -2.09 3.32 9.96
CA PHE A 142 -1.17 2.65 9.02
C PHE A 142 0.20 3.35 8.97
N ASP A 143 0.22 4.68 8.88
CA ASP A 143 1.44 5.50 8.84
C ASP A 143 2.34 5.25 10.06
N THR A 144 1.74 5.07 11.24
CA THR A 144 2.44 4.74 12.47
C THR A 144 3.11 3.38 12.40
N ALA A 145 2.45 2.37 11.81
CA ALA A 145 3.04 1.05 11.62
C ALA A 145 4.23 1.08 10.65
N PHE A 146 4.15 1.85 9.55
CA PHE A 146 5.29 2.07 8.66
C PHE A 146 6.47 2.72 9.39
N LYS A 147 6.21 3.81 10.13
CA LYS A 147 7.23 4.50 10.92
C LYS A 147 7.83 3.65 12.02
N ALA A 148 7.05 2.77 12.65
CA ALA A 148 7.55 1.87 13.68
C ALA A 148 8.65 0.96 13.14
N VAL A 149 8.50 0.45 11.91
CA VAL A 149 9.53 -0.38 11.25
C VAL A 149 10.73 0.46 10.82
N GLU A 150 10.51 1.63 10.23
CA GLU A 150 11.62 2.53 9.82
C GLU A 150 12.46 3.00 11.02
N ASN A 151 11.82 3.27 12.15
CA ASN A 151 12.47 3.76 13.37
C ASN A 151 12.96 2.66 14.32
N TRP A 152 13.00 1.40 13.88
CA TRP A 152 13.49 0.27 14.69
C TRP A 152 12.70 0.00 15.97
N LEU A 153 11.45 0.47 16.04
CA LEU A 153 10.51 0.14 17.12
C LEU A 153 9.82 -1.21 16.89
N ALA A 154 9.69 -1.60 15.62
CA ALA A 154 9.27 -2.92 15.17
C ALA A 154 10.25 -3.47 14.12
N ASP A 155 10.29 -4.79 13.99
CA ASP A 155 11.15 -5.48 13.02
C ASP A 155 10.44 -5.71 11.69
N ARG A 156 9.12 -5.88 11.75
CA ARG A 156 8.24 -6.14 10.60
C ARG A 156 6.94 -5.37 10.77
N ALA A 157 6.21 -5.19 9.67
CA ALA A 157 4.81 -4.81 9.71
C ALA A 157 3.96 -5.76 8.88
N VAL A 158 2.73 -6.02 9.31
CA VAL A 158 1.73 -6.76 8.55
C VAL A 158 0.52 -5.87 8.35
N LEU A 159 0.27 -5.49 7.10
CA LEU A 159 -0.74 -4.50 6.75
C LEU A 159 -1.64 -5.01 5.62
N PRO A 160 -2.95 -4.73 5.67
CA PRO A 160 -3.87 -5.22 4.65
C PRO A 160 -3.64 -4.48 3.32
N LEU A 161 -3.66 -5.22 2.22
CA LEU A 161 -3.45 -4.68 0.87
C LEU A 161 -4.79 -4.56 0.12
N GLU A 162 -5.59 -5.63 0.17
CA GLU A 162 -6.89 -5.73 -0.48
C GLU A 162 -7.79 -6.73 0.25
N ASN A 163 -9.10 -6.52 0.13
CA ASN A 163 -10.14 -7.40 0.63
C ASN A 163 -11.04 -7.81 -0.55
N SER A 164 -11.51 -9.06 -0.56
CA SER A 164 -12.35 -9.58 -1.65
C SER A 164 -13.64 -8.78 -1.86
N LEU A 165 -14.23 -8.24 -0.79
CA LEU A 165 -15.48 -7.48 -0.83
C LEU A 165 -15.25 -5.96 -0.90
N GLY A 166 -14.26 -5.45 -0.17
CA GLY A 166 -13.96 -4.02 -0.08
C GLY A 166 -12.97 -3.49 -1.13
N GLY A 167 -12.34 -4.37 -1.89
CA GLY A 167 -11.30 -4.04 -2.86
C GLY A 167 -10.00 -3.55 -2.20
N SER A 168 -9.29 -2.68 -2.92
CA SER A 168 -7.95 -2.22 -2.56
C SER A 168 -7.91 -1.18 -1.44
N ILE A 169 -6.98 -1.36 -0.50
CA ILE A 169 -6.75 -0.41 0.59
C ILE A 169 -5.71 0.61 0.13
N HIS A 170 -6.21 1.58 -0.63
CA HIS A 170 -5.44 2.64 -1.29
C HIS A 170 -4.44 3.37 -0.40
N ARG A 171 -4.73 3.54 0.90
CA ARG A 171 -3.84 4.23 1.82
C ARG A 171 -2.49 3.53 1.94
N ASN A 172 -2.46 2.20 1.93
CA ASN A 172 -1.22 1.43 2.09
C ASN A 172 -0.35 1.45 0.82
N PHE A 173 -0.98 1.49 -0.36
CA PHE A 173 -0.26 1.76 -1.62
C PHE A 173 0.48 3.09 -1.60
N ASP A 174 -0.20 4.15 -1.17
CA ASP A 174 0.42 5.48 -1.07
C ASP A 174 1.57 5.51 -0.04
N LEU A 175 1.43 4.76 1.06
CA LEU A 175 2.46 4.68 2.10
C LEU A 175 3.68 3.89 1.62
N LEU A 176 3.50 2.79 0.88
CA LEU A 176 4.60 2.05 0.26
C LEU A 176 5.47 2.95 -0.64
N LEU A 177 4.85 3.90 -1.35
CA LEU A 177 5.61 4.87 -2.16
C LEU A 177 6.38 5.91 -1.34
N ARG A 178 5.87 6.28 -0.17
CA ARG A 178 6.49 7.31 0.71
C ARG A 178 7.60 6.75 1.57
N HIS A 179 7.46 5.50 2.00
CA HIS A 179 8.36 4.82 2.90
C HIS A 179 9.32 3.89 2.13
N ARG A 180 10.51 3.69 2.68
CA ARG A 180 11.54 2.81 2.07
C ARG A 180 11.46 1.40 2.63
N LEU A 181 10.24 0.87 2.72
CA LEU A 181 10.00 -0.52 3.09
C LEU A 181 9.81 -1.38 1.84
N HIS A 182 10.07 -2.66 2.02
CA HIS A 182 9.95 -3.69 0.99
C HIS A 182 8.93 -4.73 1.40
N ILE A 183 8.17 -5.22 0.42
CA ILE A 183 7.29 -6.37 0.60
C ILE A 183 8.16 -7.62 0.61
N VAL A 184 8.11 -8.36 1.71
CA VAL A 184 8.92 -9.57 1.96
C VAL A 184 8.09 -10.84 2.02
N GLY A 185 6.77 -10.71 1.90
CA GLY A 185 5.82 -11.81 1.91
C GLY A 185 4.39 -11.30 1.82
N GLU A 186 3.46 -12.23 1.69
CA GLU A 186 2.03 -11.97 1.80
C GLU A 186 1.39 -13.04 2.70
N VAL A 187 0.24 -12.73 3.28
CA VAL A 187 -0.59 -13.70 3.98
C VAL A 187 -2.06 -13.44 3.65
N ARG A 188 -2.83 -14.50 3.39
CA ARG A 188 -4.28 -14.41 3.23
C ARG A 188 -4.97 -14.82 4.52
N LEU A 189 -5.99 -14.07 4.92
CA LEU A 189 -6.79 -14.37 6.11
C LEU A 189 -8.27 -14.33 5.75
N ALA A 190 -8.98 -15.43 5.99
CA ALA A 190 -10.44 -15.46 5.97
C ALA A 190 -11.00 -14.60 7.11
N VAL A 191 -11.88 -13.65 6.78
CA VAL A 191 -12.55 -12.75 7.71
C VAL A 191 -13.90 -13.36 8.08
N ARG A 192 -14.01 -13.81 9.33
CA ARG A 192 -15.23 -14.44 9.88
C ARG A 192 -15.78 -13.58 11.00
N HIS A 193 -16.87 -12.88 10.71
CA HIS A 193 -17.52 -11.99 11.67
C HIS A 193 -18.35 -12.80 12.65
N CYS A 194 -18.24 -12.42 13.93
CA CYS A 194 -19.03 -12.98 15.02
C CYS A 194 -19.88 -11.87 15.64
N LEU A 195 -21.10 -12.19 16.03
CA LEU A 195 -21.92 -11.33 16.88
C LEU A 195 -21.57 -11.60 18.34
N LEU A 196 -21.03 -10.60 19.02
CA LEU A 196 -20.53 -10.69 20.39
C LEU A 196 -21.42 -9.89 21.34
N ALA A 197 -21.58 -10.37 22.56
CA ALA A 197 -22.28 -9.63 23.62
C ALA A 197 -21.72 -9.98 25.00
N ASN A 198 -22.09 -9.19 26.02
CA ASN A 198 -21.68 -9.49 27.39
C ASN A 198 -22.26 -10.83 27.89
N PRO A 199 -21.58 -11.51 28.83
CA PRO A 199 -22.06 -12.78 29.37
C PRO A 199 -23.49 -12.71 29.90
N GLY A 200 -24.34 -13.65 29.48
CA GLY A 200 -25.75 -13.73 29.88
C GLY A 200 -26.73 -12.95 28.97
N VAL A 201 -26.23 -12.10 28.07
CA VAL A 201 -27.06 -11.45 27.04
C VAL A 201 -27.48 -12.50 25.99
N LYS A 202 -28.75 -12.47 25.61
CA LYS A 202 -29.30 -13.27 24.49
C LYS A 202 -29.46 -12.40 23.26
N ILE A 203 -29.49 -13.02 22.08
CA ILE A 203 -29.66 -12.30 20.81
C ILE A 203 -30.95 -11.46 20.77
N GLU A 204 -32.03 -11.97 21.38
CA GLU A 204 -33.33 -11.30 21.51
C GLU A 204 -33.28 -10.00 22.33
N ASN A 205 -32.25 -9.81 23.15
CA ASN A 205 -32.08 -8.60 23.96
C ASN A 205 -31.44 -7.46 23.16
N LEU A 206 -30.81 -7.76 22.02
CA LEU A 206 -30.03 -6.80 21.25
C LEU A 206 -30.95 -5.92 20.41
N LYS A 207 -30.80 -4.60 20.59
CA LYS A 207 -31.46 -3.58 19.77
C LYS A 207 -30.50 -2.94 18.78
N SER A 208 -29.20 -3.00 19.08
CA SER A 208 -28.16 -2.37 18.29
C SER A 208 -26.94 -3.28 18.09
N ALA A 209 -26.22 -3.07 17.00
CA ALA A 209 -24.93 -3.68 16.73
C ALA A 209 -23.89 -2.59 16.40
N MET A 210 -22.71 -2.71 16.99
CA MET A 210 -21.59 -1.78 16.83
C MET A 210 -20.44 -2.45 16.07
N SER A 211 -19.90 -1.78 15.04
CA SER A 211 -18.68 -2.23 14.35
C SER A 211 -18.14 -1.18 13.36
N HIS A 212 -17.08 -1.54 12.65
CA HIS A 212 -16.61 -0.76 11.50
C HIS A 212 -17.69 -0.71 10.40
N PRO A 213 -17.90 0.44 9.71
CA PRO A 213 -18.90 0.57 8.64
C PRO A 213 -18.88 -0.56 7.61
N GLN A 214 -17.69 -1.00 7.22
CA GLN A 214 -17.54 -2.10 6.26
C GLN A 214 -18.00 -3.44 6.83
N ALA A 215 -17.78 -3.72 8.12
CA ALA A 215 -18.24 -4.96 8.75
C ALA A 215 -19.76 -4.95 8.92
N LEU A 216 -20.35 -3.81 9.28
CA LEU A 216 -21.81 -3.63 9.34
C LEU A 216 -22.46 -3.87 7.97
N ALA A 217 -21.89 -3.32 6.91
CA ALA A 217 -22.38 -3.52 5.55
C ALA A 217 -22.23 -4.97 5.07
N GLN A 218 -21.23 -5.69 5.56
CA GLN A 218 -21.02 -7.11 5.24
C GLN A 218 -21.94 -8.07 6.01
N CYS A 219 -22.67 -7.59 7.02
CA CYS A 219 -23.57 -8.42 7.84
C CYS A 219 -25.00 -7.85 7.82
N GLU A 220 -25.32 -6.99 6.87
CA GLU A 220 -26.57 -6.23 6.86
C GLU A 220 -27.79 -7.15 6.84
N HIS A 221 -27.78 -8.17 5.99
CA HIS A 221 -28.89 -9.11 5.87
C HIS A 221 -29.09 -9.90 7.17
N THR A 222 -27.99 -10.48 7.69
CA THR A 222 -28.02 -11.30 8.90
C THR A 222 -28.46 -10.50 10.14
N LEU A 223 -28.02 -9.23 10.28
CA LEU A 223 -28.47 -8.35 11.37
C LEU A 223 -29.97 -8.07 11.31
N THR A 224 -30.50 -7.86 10.10
CA THR A 224 -31.94 -7.64 9.88
C THR A 224 -32.75 -8.90 10.22
N GLU A 225 -32.26 -10.09 9.90
CA GLU A 225 -32.90 -11.36 10.31
C GLU A 225 -32.95 -11.54 11.83
N PHE A 226 -31.94 -11.05 12.55
CA PHE A 226 -31.91 -11.06 14.02
C PHE A 226 -32.77 -9.95 14.65
N GLY A 227 -33.41 -9.07 13.86
CA GLY A 227 -34.20 -7.96 14.37
C GLY A 227 -33.37 -6.81 14.94
N ILE A 228 -32.07 -6.74 14.61
CA ILE A 228 -31.18 -5.68 15.06
C ILE A 228 -31.23 -4.52 14.07
N GLU A 229 -32.08 -3.53 14.35
CA GLU A 229 -32.33 -2.41 13.45
C GLU A 229 -31.28 -1.29 13.55
N HIS A 230 -30.68 -1.09 14.74
CA HIS A 230 -29.76 0.02 14.95
C HIS A 230 -28.30 -0.40 14.70
N ARG A 231 -27.63 0.29 13.78
CA ARG A 231 -26.24 0.00 13.38
C ARG A 231 -25.35 1.18 13.75
N GLU A 232 -24.46 0.97 14.73
CA GLU A 232 -23.55 1.99 15.22
C GLU A 232 -22.17 1.83 14.59
N ALA A 233 -21.81 2.77 13.73
CA ALA A 233 -20.52 2.81 13.08
C ALA A 233 -19.44 3.37 14.01
N VAL A 234 -18.39 2.57 14.22
CA VAL A 234 -17.17 2.97 14.94
C VAL A 234 -15.92 2.72 14.09
N ASP A 235 -14.76 3.20 14.53
CA ASP A 235 -13.54 3.16 13.72
C ASP A 235 -12.91 1.77 13.59
N ASP A 236 -13.20 0.83 14.50
CA ASP A 236 -12.56 -0.48 14.53
C ASP A 236 -13.49 -1.59 15.07
N THR A 237 -13.37 -2.79 14.48
CA THR A 237 -14.15 -3.97 14.88
C THR A 237 -13.78 -4.47 16.28
N ALA A 238 -12.48 -4.54 16.60
CA ALA A 238 -12.04 -4.95 17.93
C ALA A 238 -12.27 -3.84 18.97
N GLY A 239 -12.16 -2.58 18.57
CA GLY A 239 -12.59 -1.42 19.36
C GLY A 239 -14.08 -1.46 19.72
N ALA A 240 -14.95 -1.94 18.83
CA ALA A 240 -16.37 -2.15 19.14
C ALA A 240 -16.57 -3.20 20.24
N ALA A 241 -15.91 -4.35 20.13
CA ALA A 241 -15.95 -5.41 21.14
C ALA A 241 -15.46 -4.90 22.51
N LYS A 242 -14.34 -4.16 22.51
CA LYS A 242 -13.82 -3.52 23.72
C LYS A 242 -14.84 -2.58 24.37
N THR A 243 -15.49 -1.73 23.57
CA THR A 243 -16.51 -0.78 24.06
C THR A 243 -17.69 -1.50 24.70
N VAL A 244 -18.22 -2.54 24.04
CA VAL A 244 -19.33 -3.34 24.58
C VAL A 244 -18.96 -3.96 25.93
N ALA A 245 -17.74 -4.49 26.05
CA ALA A 245 -17.25 -5.07 27.30
C ALA A 245 -17.05 -4.02 28.41
N GLU A 246 -16.32 -2.93 28.13
CA GLU A 246 -15.97 -1.92 29.13
C GLU A 246 -17.19 -1.15 29.66
N GLN A 247 -18.18 -0.91 28.79
CA GLN A 247 -19.42 -0.22 29.16
C GLN A 247 -20.51 -1.17 29.66
N ASN A 248 -20.25 -2.49 29.65
CA ASN A 248 -21.18 -3.54 30.04
C ASN A 248 -22.57 -3.41 29.37
N LEU A 249 -22.59 -3.07 28.07
CA LEU A 249 -23.81 -2.87 27.30
C LEU A 249 -24.60 -4.19 27.21
N GLN A 250 -25.90 -4.11 27.48
CA GLN A 250 -26.80 -5.29 27.51
C GLN A 250 -27.73 -5.36 26.30
N ASP A 251 -27.93 -4.23 25.61
CA ASP A 251 -28.79 -4.05 24.44
C ASP A 251 -28.00 -3.79 23.14
N THR A 252 -26.67 -3.81 23.22
CA THR A 252 -25.75 -3.60 22.10
C THR A 252 -24.81 -4.79 21.95
N GLY A 253 -24.80 -5.39 20.76
CA GLY A 253 -23.79 -6.37 20.36
C GLY A 253 -22.63 -5.71 19.62
N ALA A 254 -21.48 -6.39 19.57
CA ALA A 254 -20.36 -6.00 18.73
C ALA A 254 -20.18 -7.01 17.59
N ILE A 255 -19.86 -6.52 16.38
CA ILE A 255 -19.43 -7.39 15.28
C ILE A 255 -17.91 -7.36 15.22
N ALA A 256 -17.27 -8.47 15.55
CA ALA A 256 -15.81 -8.56 15.59
C ALA A 256 -15.34 -10.01 15.35
N SER A 257 -14.03 -10.22 15.49
CA SER A 257 -13.43 -11.55 15.42
C SER A 257 -13.74 -12.37 16.69
N SER A 258 -13.67 -13.70 16.59
CA SER A 258 -13.72 -14.59 17.77
C SER A 258 -12.59 -14.32 18.76
N LEU A 259 -11.40 -13.95 18.27
CA LEU A 259 -10.27 -13.54 19.11
C LEU A 259 -10.61 -12.33 19.99
N ALA A 260 -11.35 -11.35 19.46
CA ALA A 260 -11.81 -10.22 20.26
C ALA A 260 -12.76 -10.66 21.39
N ALA A 261 -13.60 -11.67 21.15
CA ALA A 261 -14.49 -12.22 22.18
C ALA A 261 -13.69 -12.80 23.36
N GLU A 262 -12.68 -13.62 23.06
CA GLU A 262 -11.80 -14.22 24.07
C GLU A 262 -11.03 -13.14 24.85
N LEU A 263 -10.46 -12.14 24.16
CA LEU A 263 -9.66 -11.09 24.78
C LEU A 263 -10.46 -10.18 25.71
N TYR A 264 -11.71 -9.87 25.35
CA TYR A 264 -12.56 -8.93 26.09
C TYR A 264 -13.59 -9.63 26.99
N GLY A 265 -13.57 -10.97 27.07
CA GLY A 265 -14.48 -11.74 27.92
C GLY A 265 -15.94 -11.69 27.47
N LEU A 266 -16.18 -11.58 26.17
CA LEU A 266 -17.53 -11.57 25.59
C LEU A 266 -17.98 -12.97 25.15
N ASN A 267 -19.28 -13.18 25.11
CA ASN A 267 -19.88 -14.38 24.53
C ASN A 267 -20.13 -14.20 23.04
N VAL A 268 -19.81 -15.24 22.27
CA VAL A 268 -20.20 -15.34 20.86
C VAL A 268 -21.65 -15.81 20.81
N LEU A 269 -22.55 -14.96 20.32
CA LEU A 269 -23.97 -15.28 20.13
C LEU A 269 -24.23 -15.98 18.79
N ALA A 270 -23.49 -15.58 17.77
CA ALA A 270 -23.56 -16.18 16.44
C ALA A 270 -22.19 -16.06 15.75
N GLU A 271 -21.81 -17.10 15.03
CA GLU A 271 -20.58 -17.15 14.24
C GLU A 271 -20.88 -17.04 12.75
N ASN A 272 -19.92 -16.52 11.98
CA ASN A 272 -20.00 -16.43 10.52
C ASN A 272 -21.23 -15.65 10.03
N ILE A 273 -21.51 -14.50 10.66
CA ILE A 273 -22.69 -13.68 10.38
C ILE A 273 -22.53 -12.77 9.14
N GLN A 274 -21.41 -12.88 8.43
CA GLN A 274 -21.21 -12.19 7.17
C GLN A 274 -22.12 -12.77 6.08
N ASP A 275 -22.66 -11.90 5.24
CA ASP A 275 -23.60 -12.25 4.18
C ASP A 275 -22.91 -13.04 3.04
N ASP A 276 -21.61 -12.78 2.82
CA ASP A 276 -20.77 -13.52 1.87
C ASP A 276 -19.69 -14.33 2.61
N LYS A 277 -19.60 -15.63 2.30
CA LYS A 277 -18.66 -16.56 2.92
C LYS A 277 -17.24 -16.41 2.39
N ASP A 278 -17.07 -15.87 1.19
CA ASP A 278 -15.78 -15.72 0.51
C ASP A 278 -15.11 -14.37 0.83
N ASN A 279 -15.12 -14.01 2.12
CA ASN A 279 -14.49 -12.80 2.63
C ASN A 279 -13.04 -13.05 3.02
N VAL A 280 -12.10 -12.70 2.14
CA VAL A 280 -10.66 -12.89 2.35
C VAL A 280 -9.95 -11.56 2.25
N THR A 281 -9.09 -11.29 3.22
CA THR A 281 -8.18 -10.14 3.17
C THR A 281 -6.76 -10.63 2.92
N ARG A 282 -6.12 -10.04 1.91
CA ARG A 282 -4.71 -10.24 1.63
C ARG A 282 -3.91 -9.16 2.34
N PHE A 283 -2.93 -9.59 3.13
CA PHE A 283 -2.00 -8.73 3.85
C PHE A 283 -0.61 -8.85 3.23
N MET A 284 0.14 -7.75 3.30
CA MET A 284 1.54 -7.69 2.92
C MET A 284 2.41 -7.69 4.18
N MET A 285 3.51 -8.43 4.13
CA MET A 285 4.55 -8.43 5.15
C MET A 285 5.64 -7.45 4.71
N LEU A 286 5.97 -6.48 5.56
CA LEU A 286 6.92 -5.42 5.26
C LEU A 286 8.16 -5.52 6.12
N ALA A 287 9.31 -5.20 5.53
CA ALA A 287 10.59 -5.08 6.20
C ALA A 287 11.41 -3.90 5.66
N ARG A 288 12.44 -3.50 6.40
CA ARG A 288 13.41 -2.46 5.99
C ARG A 288 14.27 -2.91 4.81
N GLU A 289 14.61 -4.19 4.77
CA GLU A 289 15.48 -4.77 3.75
C GLU A 289 14.66 -5.73 2.86
N PRO A 290 14.90 -5.74 1.55
CA PRO A 290 14.27 -6.71 0.66
C PRO A 290 14.87 -8.10 0.93
N ILE A 291 14.06 -9.14 0.72
CA ILE A 291 14.59 -10.50 0.69
C ILE A 291 15.36 -10.74 -0.60
N ILE A 292 16.34 -11.63 -0.55
CA ILE A 292 17.08 -12.07 -1.74
C ILE A 292 16.15 -12.99 -2.55
N PRO A 293 15.76 -12.61 -3.78
CA PRO A 293 14.86 -13.41 -4.61
C PRO A 293 15.52 -14.73 -5.00
N ARG A 294 14.71 -15.78 -5.11
CA ARG A 294 15.14 -17.13 -5.49
C ARG A 294 14.17 -17.72 -6.50
N THR A 295 14.53 -18.86 -7.08
CA THR A 295 13.71 -19.62 -8.04
C THR A 295 13.32 -21.00 -7.50
N ASP A 296 13.51 -21.22 -6.19
CA ASP A 296 13.27 -22.51 -5.51
C ASP A 296 11.80 -22.77 -5.17
N LYS A 297 10.93 -21.77 -5.30
CA LYS A 297 9.48 -21.83 -5.07
C LYS A 297 8.75 -20.76 -5.87
N PRO A 298 7.40 -20.76 -5.90
CA PRO A 298 6.64 -19.68 -6.53
C PRO A 298 6.92 -18.34 -5.84
N PHE A 299 7.22 -17.32 -6.65
CA PHE A 299 7.46 -15.95 -6.21
C PHE A 299 6.48 -15.01 -6.89
N LYS A 300 6.20 -13.91 -6.20
CA LYS A 300 5.49 -12.76 -6.70
C LYS A 300 6.41 -11.55 -6.66
N THR A 301 6.38 -10.74 -7.72
CA THR A 301 7.07 -9.46 -7.77
C THR A 301 6.06 -8.33 -7.90
N SER A 302 5.98 -7.49 -6.88
CA SER A 302 5.11 -6.31 -6.88
C SER A 302 5.88 -5.11 -7.38
N ILE A 303 5.34 -4.41 -8.37
CA ILE A 303 5.92 -3.20 -8.96
C ILE A 303 4.91 -2.06 -8.96
N VAL A 304 5.46 -0.85 -9.04
CA VAL A 304 4.70 0.36 -9.31
C VAL A 304 5.43 1.17 -10.37
N PHE A 305 4.69 1.64 -11.37
CA PHE A 305 5.25 2.41 -12.47
C PHE A 305 4.31 3.51 -12.95
N SER A 306 4.85 4.50 -13.64
CA SER A 306 4.07 5.47 -14.41
C SER A 306 4.56 5.53 -15.85
N LEU A 307 3.68 5.96 -16.75
CA LEU A 307 3.95 6.03 -18.18
C LEU A 307 3.86 7.47 -18.67
N GLU A 308 4.39 7.71 -19.86
CA GLU A 308 4.03 8.91 -20.63
C GLU A 308 2.59 8.83 -21.11
N GLU A 309 2.00 9.97 -21.43
CA GLU A 309 0.65 10.04 -21.96
C GLU A 309 0.58 9.55 -23.40
N GLY A 310 -0.61 9.09 -23.81
CA GLY A 310 -0.88 8.65 -25.16
C GLY A 310 -1.71 7.36 -25.22
N PRO A 311 -2.42 7.12 -26.32
CA PRO A 311 -3.21 5.91 -26.51
C PRO A 311 -2.31 4.67 -26.54
N GLY A 312 -2.77 3.59 -25.90
CA GLY A 312 -2.10 2.29 -25.92
C GLY A 312 -0.82 2.20 -25.07
N GLN A 313 -0.46 3.21 -24.28
CA GLN A 313 0.75 3.17 -23.44
C GLN A 313 0.69 2.04 -22.41
N LEU A 314 -0.46 1.84 -21.76
CA LEU A 314 -0.65 0.70 -20.85
C LEU A 314 -0.58 -0.64 -21.60
N PHE A 315 -1.15 -0.73 -22.81
CA PHE A 315 -1.06 -1.93 -23.64
C PHE A 315 0.40 -2.28 -23.96
N LYS A 316 1.22 -1.29 -24.34
CA LYS A 316 2.66 -1.48 -24.55
C LYS A 316 3.35 -2.00 -23.29
N ALA A 317 3.04 -1.41 -22.12
CA ALA A 317 3.57 -1.85 -20.83
C ALA A 317 3.21 -3.31 -20.51
N LEU A 318 1.95 -3.71 -20.73
CA LEU A 318 1.49 -5.08 -20.53
C LEU A 318 2.11 -6.06 -21.53
N GLY A 319 2.32 -5.62 -22.77
CA GLY A 319 2.97 -6.41 -23.82
C GLY A 319 4.37 -6.90 -23.41
N VAL A 320 5.11 -6.12 -22.63
CA VAL A 320 6.44 -6.50 -22.12
C VAL A 320 6.39 -7.78 -21.28
N PHE A 321 5.34 -7.96 -20.49
CA PHE A 321 5.13 -9.16 -19.66
C PHE A 321 4.44 -10.28 -20.46
N ALA A 322 3.42 -9.95 -21.24
CA ALA A 322 2.62 -10.92 -21.98
C ALA A 322 3.45 -11.66 -23.05
N LEU A 323 4.30 -10.96 -23.80
CA LEU A 323 5.21 -11.57 -24.80
C LEU A 323 6.28 -12.48 -24.17
N ARG A 324 6.46 -12.37 -22.86
CA ARG A 324 7.33 -13.21 -22.05
C ARG A 324 6.51 -14.13 -21.15
N GLU A 325 5.22 -14.35 -21.39
CA GLU A 325 4.36 -15.26 -20.63
C GLU A 325 4.50 -15.09 -19.09
N ILE A 326 4.68 -13.84 -18.64
CA ILE A 326 4.69 -13.53 -17.21
C ILE A 326 3.25 -13.22 -16.81
N ASN A 327 2.68 -14.06 -15.95
CA ASN A 327 1.30 -13.89 -15.51
C ASN A 327 1.16 -12.68 -14.56
N LEU A 328 0.02 -12.00 -14.65
CA LEU A 328 -0.33 -10.85 -13.82
C LEU A 328 -1.46 -11.24 -12.87
N THR A 329 -1.23 -11.13 -11.57
CA THR A 329 -2.27 -11.42 -10.56
C THR A 329 -3.01 -10.18 -10.08
N LYS A 330 -2.47 -8.99 -10.35
CA LYS A 330 -3.09 -7.72 -9.98
C LYS A 330 -2.64 -6.62 -10.92
N ILE A 331 -3.57 -5.74 -11.28
CA ILE A 331 -3.28 -4.46 -11.90
C ILE A 331 -4.26 -3.41 -11.38
N GLU A 332 -3.75 -2.23 -11.03
CA GLU A 332 -4.58 -1.15 -10.52
C GLU A 332 -3.99 0.23 -10.87
N SER A 333 -4.83 1.10 -11.44
CA SER A 333 -4.46 2.48 -11.78
C SER A 333 -4.89 3.46 -10.69
N ARG A 334 -4.00 4.40 -10.33
CA ARG A 334 -4.22 5.39 -9.27
C ARG A 334 -3.71 6.76 -9.71
N PRO A 335 -4.49 7.85 -9.59
CA PRO A 335 -3.97 9.19 -9.84
C PRO A 335 -2.81 9.55 -8.91
N HIS A 336 -1.75 10.12 -9.46
CA HIS A 336 -0.53 10.46 -8.75
C HIS A 336 -0.76 11.65 -7.82
N LYS A 337 -0.97 11.41 -6.52
CA LYS A 337 -1.38 12.45 -5.55
C LYS A 337 -0.48 13.69 -5.47
N LYS A 338 0.83 13.56 -5.71
CA LYS A 338 1.78 14.70 -5.65
C LYS A 338 1.82 15.51 -6.96
N ARG A 339 1.33 14.95 -8.06
CA ARG A 339 1.27 15.58 -9.38
C ARG A 339 -0.01 15.11 -10.07
N PRO A 340 -1.19 15.40 -9.51
CA PRO A 340 -2.43 14.77 -9.95
C PRO A 340 -2.80 15.24 -11.35
N LEU A 341 -2.31 16.40 -11.80
CA LEU A 341 -2.60 16.97 -13.09
C LEU A 341 -1.30 17.24 -13.83
N ARG A 342 -1.20 16.74 -15.05
CA ARG A 342 -0.23 17.15 -16.08
C ARG A 342 -0.94 18.12 -17.01
N ILE A 343 -0.20 19.10 -17.53
CA ILE A 343 -0.69 20.03 -18.54
C ILE A 343 -0.11 19.52 -19.86
N THR A 344 -0.99 19.16 -20.78
CA THR A 344 -0.60 18.88 -22.17
C THR A 344 -0.75 20.14 -22.99
N ASP A 345 0.38 20.65 -23.47
CA ASP A 345 0.42 21.70 -24.49
C ASP A 345 0.25 21.03 -25.86
N ASP A 346 -0.98 20.74 -26.25
CA ASP A 346 -1.25 20.51 -27.67
C ASP A 346 -1.13 21.87 -28.37
N SER A 347 -0.18 22.01 -29.29
CA SER A 347 0.16 23.28 -29.94
C SER A 347 -0.96 23.92 -30.77
N PHE A 348 -2.16 23.36 -30.74
CA PHE A 348 -3.37 23.78 -31.46
C PHE A 348 -4.64 23.80 -30.61
N SER A 349 -4.60 23.48 -29.31
CA SER A 349 -5.80 23.48 -28.45
C SER A 349 -5.52 23.98 -27.04
N THR A 350 -6.59 24.34 -26.32
CA THR A 350 -6.52 24.82 -24.94
C THR A 350 -5.79 23.80 -24.07
N PRO A 351 -4.82 24.20 -23.23
CA PRO A 351 -4.06 23.27 -22.41
C PRO A 351 -4.98 22.36 -21.60
N SER A 352 -4.95 21.06 -21.90
CA SER A 352 -5.77 20.06 -21.25
C SER A 352 -5.05 19.56 -19.99
N LYS A 353 -5.79 19.50 -18.87
CA LYS A 353 -5.27 18.95 -17.62
C LYS A 353 -5.61 17.47 -17.55
N GLN A 354 -4.62 16.60 -17.71
CA GLN A 354 -4.81 15.16 -17.63
C GLN A 354 -4.30 14.59 -16.32
N PHE A 355 -4.93 13.52 -15.85
CA PHE A 355 -4.46 12.86 -14.63
C PHE A 355 -3.18 12.07 -14.90
N ASP A 356 -2.17 12.28 -14.07
CA ASP A 356 -0.99 11.42 -14.04
C ASP A 356 -1.34 10.13 -13.28
N TYR A 357 -1.02 8.96 -13.83
CA TYR A 357 -1.39 7.68 -13.23
C TYR A 357 -0.16 6.85 -12.81
N LEU A 358 -0.28 6.26 -11.63
CA LEU A 358 0.54 5.16 -11.16
C LEU A 358 -0.21 3.85 -11.39
N PHE A 359 0.50 2.85 -11.89
CA PHE A 359 0.01 1.50 -12.05
C PHE A 359 0.72 0.61 -11.03
N TYR A 360 -0.05 0.00 -10.13
CA TYR A 360 0.42 -1.05 -9.23
C TYR A 360 0.15 -2.40 -9.88
N MET A 361 1.13 -3.28 -9.85
CA MET A 361 1.04 -4.56 -10.55
C MET A 361 1.77 -5.66 -9.77
N ASP A 362 1.14 -6.83 -9.72
CA ASP A 362 1.75 -8.04 -9.18
C ASP A 362 2.01 -9.04 -10.31
N LEU A 363 3.25 -9.49 -10.40
CA LEU A 363 3.75 -10.45 -11.38
C LEU A 363 3.97 -11.80 -10.69
N GLU A 364 3.51 -12.91 -11.26
CA GLU A 364 3.93 -14.26 -10.83
C GLU A 364 5.33 -14.56 -11.40
N ALA A 365 6.33 -13.98 -10.76
CA ALA A 365 7.69 -13.99 -11.24
C ALA A 365 8.67 -13.69 -10.09
N SER A 366 9.87 -14.26 -10.20
CA SER A 366 10.99 -13.94 -9.32
C SER A 366 11.94 -12.96 -9.99
N MET A 367 12.46 -12.00 -9.23
CA MET A 367 13.53 -11.10 -9.69
C MET A 367 14.88 -11.80 -9.96
N ALA A 368 15.02 -13.07 -9.55
CA ALA A 368 16.16 -13.91 -9.88
C ALA A 368 16.07 -14.52 -11.29
N ASP A 369 14.89 -14.53 -11.92
CA ASP A 369 14.70 -15.04 -13.28
C ASP A 369 15.14 -13.99 -14.32
N PRO A 370 16.07 -14.33 -15.23
CA PRO A 370 16.45 -13.46 -16.33
C PRO A 370 15.27 -12.98 -17.19
N LYS A 371 14.22 -13.79 -17.35
CA LYS A 371 12.99 -13.44 -18.08
C LYS A 371 12.34 -12.20 -17.48
N THR A 372 12.23 -12.18 -16.15
CA THR A 372 11.66 -11.07 -15.37
C THR A 372 12.56 -9.84 -15.40
N GLN A 373 13.87 -10.02 -15.27
CA GLN A 373 14.83 -8.92 -15.37
C GLN A 373 14.77 -8.24 -16.73
N ASN A 374 14.72 -9.03 -17.81
CA ASN A 374 14.58 -8.52 -19.18
C ASN A 374 13.23 -7.81 -19.39
N ALA A 375 12.14 -8.32 -18.81
CA ALA A 375 10.85 -7.66 -18.84
C ALA A 375 10.90 -6.28 -18.15
N LEU A 376 11.41 -6.21 -16.92
CA LEU A 376 11.51 -4.94 -16.20
C LEU A 376 12.51 -3.97 -16.84
N GLY A 377 13.60 -4.49 -17.43
CA GLY A 377 14.54 -3.70 -18.22
C GLY A 377 13.84 -3.01 -19.40
N ASN A 378 13.05 -3.76 -20.17
CA ASN A 378 12.31 -3.21 -21.31
C ASN A 378 11.19 -2.25 -20.87
N LEU A 379 10.48 -2.52 -19.77
CA LEU A 379 9.51 -1.56 -19.22
C LEU A 379 10.19 -0.24 -18.81
N LYS A 380 11.39 -0.32 -18.22
CA LYS A 380 12.15 0.85 -17.76
C LYS A 380 12.57 1.78 -18.91
N GLU A 381 12.67 1.28 -20.14
CA GLU A 381 13.06 2.09 -21.30
C GLU A 381 12.04 3.19 -21.62
N PHE A 382 10.76 3.00 -21.30
CA PHE A 382 9.69 3.97 -21.60
C PHE A 382 8.82 4.33 -20.39
N ALA A 383 9.02 3.70 -19.24
CA ALA A 383 8.37 4.11 -18.00
C ALA A 383 9.00 5.41 -17.47
N THR A 384 8.17 6.39 -17.13
CA THR A 384 8.63 7.65 -16.51
C THR A 384 9.06 7.46 -15.05
N PHE A 385 8.55 6.40 -14.42
CA PHE A 385 8.93 5.94 -13.10
C PHE A 385 8.71 4.43 -13.03
N LEU A 386 9.62 3.72 -12.38
CA LEU A 386 9.48 2.30 -12.06
C LEU A 386 10.15 2.02 -10.72
N ARG A 387 9.43 1.39 -9.82
CA ARG A 387 9.95 0.90 -8.54
C ARG A 387 9.45 -0.53 -8.30
N VAL A 388 10.39 -1.41 -7.96
CA VAL A 388 10.06 -2.72 -7.40
C VAL A 388 9.77 -2.54 -5.91
N LEU A 389 8.57 -2.93 -5.49
CA LEU A 389 8.11 -2.87 -4.10
C LEU A 389 8.59 -4.09 -3.31
N GLY A 390 8.76 -5.24 -3.96
CA GLY A 390 9.31 -6.44 -3.38
C GLY A 390 9.23 -7.61 -4.35
N SER A 391 10.07 -8.62 -4.15
CA SER A 391 10.00 -9.91 -4.82
C SER A 391 10.06 -10.98 -3.74
N TYR A 392 8.95 -11.67 -3.51
CA TYR A 392 8.70 -12.46 -2.30
C TYR A 392 7.98 -13.77 -2.62
N PRO A 393 8.15 -14.81 -1.78
CA PRO A 393 7.44 -16.07 -1.98
C PRO A 393 5.94 -15.85 -1.87
N THR A 394 5.18 -16.52 -2.74
CA THR A 394 3.71 -16.50 -2.69
C THR A 394 3.21 -17.26 -1.46
N ASP A 395 2.12 -16.78 -0.84
CA ASP A 395 1.42 -17.56 0.18
C ASP A 395 0.73 -18.75 -0.49
N VAL A 396 1.28 -19.94 -0.29
CA VAL A 396 0.75 -21.22 -0.81
C VAL A 396 -0.19 -21.90 0.18
N ASN A 397 -0.38 -21.34 1.38
CA ASN A 397 -1.31 -21.88 2.35
C ASN A 397 -2.73 -21.39 2.02
N GLU A 398 -3.70 -22.30 1.99
CA GLU A 398 -5.11 -21.94 1.82
C GLU A 398 -5.56 -20.98 2.94
N ALA A 399 -6.40 -20.01 2.58
CA ALA A 399 -6.73 -18.82 3.38
C ALA A 399 -7.47 -19.15 4.68
#